data_AF-A0A1Q7DMM8-F1
#
_entry.id   AF-A0A1Q7DMM8-F1
#
_cell.length_a   1.000
_cell.length_b   1.000
_cell.length_c   1.000
_cell.angle_alpha   90.00
_cell.angle_beta   90.00
_cell.angle_gamma   90.00
#
_symmetry.space_group_name_H-M   'P 1'
#
loop_
_entity.id
_entity.type
_entity.pdbx_description
1 polymer ?
#
loop_
_entity_poly.entity_id
_entity_poly.type
_entity_poly.pdbx_seq_one_letter_code
_entity_poly.pdbx_strand_id
1 'polypeptide(L)'
;MGAFWRSLLLPGWGQAKTGRPVTGALFVTWEGVAAMMTLKAQQETHYLKQSGSDNLGAKRQEVQDWLVLWIFNHLFSGAEAYVSAHLQDFPRELKVRVIPNGVGISVPVP
;
A
#
# COMPACT_ATOMS: atom_id res chain seq x y z
N MET A 1 -11.05 -6.44 -11.83
CA MET A 1 -10.12 -7.50 -11.36
C MET A 1 -8.64 -7.25 -11.65
N GLY A 2 -8.25 -6.63 -12.78
CA GLY A 2 -6.83 -6.52 -13.12
C GLY A 2 -5.99 -5.53 -12.30
N ALA A 3 -6.57 -4.52 -11.64
CA ALA A 3 -5.79 -3.53 -10.87
C ALA A 3 -5.27 -4.11 -9.54
N PHE A 4 -6.10 -4.91 -8.85
CA PHE A 4 -5.73 -5.65 -7.64
C PHE A 4 -4.50 -6.54 -7.85
N TRP A 5 -4.55 -7.44 -8.84
CA TRP A 5 -3.45 -8.38 -9.11
C TRP A 5 -2.14 -7.68 -9.48
N ARG A 6 -2.21 -6.51 -10.12
CA ARG A 6 -1.04 -5.71 -10.45
C ARG A 6 -0.40 -5.09 -9.20
N SER A 7 -1.21 -4.49 -8.32
CA SER A 7 -0.76 -3.93 -7.04
C SER A 7 -0.32 -4.97 -6.03
N LEU A 8 -0.82 -6.20 -6.13
CA LEU A 8 -0.39 -7.33 -5.31
C LEU A 8 0.98 -7.85 -5.74
N LEU A 9 1.29 -7.84 -7.04
CA LEU A 9 2.60 -8.25 -7.55
C LEU A 9 3.66 -7.16 -7.34
N LEU A 10 3.29 -5.90 -7.61
CA LEU A 10 4.16 -4.75 -7.43
C LEU A 10 3.35 -3.64 -6.75
N PRO A 11 3.63 -3.36 -5.46
CA PRO A 11 2.94 -2.30 -4.71
C PRO A 11 2.98 -0.99 -5.48
N GLY A 12 1.82 -0.35 -5.66
CA GLY A 12 1.69 0.90 -6.42
C GLY A 12 1.34 0.78 -7.91
N TRP A 13 1.44 -0.39 -8.55
CA TRP A 13 1.14 -0.53 -9.99
C TRP A 13 -0.33 -0.26 -10.31
N GLY A 14 -1.27 -0.89 -9.60
CA GLY A 14 -2.70 -0.74 -9.83
C GLY A 14 -3.18 0.69 -9.56
N GLN A 15 -2.58 1.39 -8.61
CA GLN A 15 -2.86 2.80 -8.30
C GLN A 15 -2.41 3.75 -9.42
N ALA A 16 -1.26 3.48 -10.04
CA ALA A 16 -0.81 4.24 -11.21
C ALA A 16 -1.78 4.08 -12.40
N LYS A 17 -2.34 2.88 -12.57
CA LYS A 17 -3.33 2.56 -13.63
C LYS A 17 -4.72 3.15 -13.37
N THR A 18 -5.13 3.34 -12.12
CA THR A 18 -6.45 3.92 -11.76
C THR A 18 -6.44 5.46 -11.69
N GLY A 19 -5.32 6.10 -12.03
CA GLY A 19 -5.18 7.57 -12.02
C GLY A 19 -4.88 8.15 -10.64
N ARG A 20 -4.36 7.34 -9.70
CA ARG A 20 -3.95 7.76 -8.34
C ARG A 20 -2.42 7.66 -8.16
N PRO A 21 -1.63 8.48 -8.88
CA PRO A 21 -0.17 8.36 -8.90
C PRO A 21 0.49 8.61 -7.55
N VAL A 22 -0.06 9.51 -6.72
CA VAL A 22 0.46 9.81 -5.37
C VAL A 22 0.35 8.59 -4.46
N THR A 23 -0.80 7.92 -4.48
CA THR A 23 -1.01 6.70 -3.68
C THR A 23 -0.09 5.57 -4.15
N GLY A 24 0.12 5.44 -5.47
CA GLY A 24 1.08 4.49 -6.01
C GLY A 24 2.52 4.76 -5.57
N ALA A 25 2.95 6.02 -5.61
CA ALA A 25 4.29 6.42 -5.16
C ALA A 25 4.54 6.10 -3.68
N LEU A 26 3.55 6.37 -2.80
CA LEU A 26 3.64 6.05 -1.38
C LEU A 26 3.94 4.55 -1.15
N PHE A 27 3.22 3.67 -1.85
CA PHE A 27 3.39 2.22 -1.73
C PHE A 27 4.76 1.74 -2.20
N VAL A 28 5.25 2.25 -3.33
CA VAL A 28 6.58 1.92 -3.85
C VAL A 28 7.68 2.39 -2.91
N THR A 29 7.56 3.61 -2.37
CA THR A 29 8.56 4.13 -1.42
C THR A 29 8.60 3.29 -0.15
N TRP A 30 7.44 2.93 0.41
CA TRP A 30 7.38 2.08 1.60
C TRP A 30 7.97 0.69 1.35
N GLU A 31 7.65 0.11 0.20
CA GLU A 31 8.21 -1.17 -0.25
C GLU A 31 9.73 -1.15 -0.31
N GLY A 32 10.31 -0.07 -0.84
CA GLY A 32 11.75 0.14 -0.91
C GLY A 32 12.42 0.24 0.46
N VAL A 33 11.79 0.93 1.43
CA VAL A 33 12.30 1.02 2.81
C VAL A 33 12.32 -0.35 3.48
N ALA A 34 11.21 -1.10 3.39
CA ALA A 34 11.10 -2.42 4.00
C ALA A 34 12.08 -3.43 3.37
N ALA A 35 12.26 -3.39 2.04
CA ALA A 35 13.26 -4.22 1.35
C ALA A 35 14.68 -3.90 1.82
N MET A 36 15.04 -2.61 1.88
CA MET A 36 16.37 -2.17 2.32
C MET A 36 16.64 -2.60 3.77
N MET A 37 15.68 -2.41 4.67
CA MET A 37 15.83 -2.78 6.07
C MET A 37 15.94 -4.30 6.26
N THR A 38 15.18 -5.08 5.49
CA THR A 38 15.30 -6.55 5.48
C THR A 38 16.71 -6.98 5.07
N LEU A 39 17.24 -6.43 3.97
CA LEU A 39 18.59 -6.74 3.48
C LEU A 39 19.67 -6.33 4.49
N LYS A 40 19.56 -5.14 5.06
CA LYS A 40 20.49 -4.63 6.08
C LYS A 40 20.48 -5.52 7.33
N ALA A 41 19.31 -5.86 7.86
CA ALA A 41 19.19 -6.71 9.04
C ALA A 41 19.73 -8.12 8.76
N GLN A 42 19.53 -8.67 7.56
CA GLN A 42 20.13 -9.94 7.17
C GLN A 42 21.66 -9.89 7.15
N GLN A 43 22.25 -8.83 6.60
CA GLN A 43 23.70 -8.64 6.61
C GLN A 43 24.24 -8.60 8.05
N GLU A 44 23.62 -7.81 8.92
CA GLU A 44 24.02 -7.72 10.33
C GLU A 44 23.93 -9.06 11.08
N THR A 45 22.90 -9.88 10.81
CA THR A 45 22.83 -11.24 11.41
C THR A 45 23.98 -12.14 10.95
N HIS A 46 24.48 -11.98 9.72
CA HIS A 46 25.55 -12.80 9.18
C HIS A 46 26.88 -12.51 9.90
N TYR A 47 27.16 -11.24 10.18
CA TYR A 47 28.34 -10.82 10.94
C TYR A 47 28.26 -11.28 12.40
N LEU A 48 27.10 -11.11 13.06
CA LEU A 48 26.95 -11.46 14.48
C LEU A 48 26.94 -12.97 14.74
N LYS A 49 26.54 -13.79 13.76
CA LYS A 49 26.68 -15.25 13.82
C LYS A 49 28.13 -15.69 13.95
N GLN A 50 29.06 -14.98 13.28
CA GLN A 50 30.48 -15.32 13.32
C GLN A 50 31.14 -14.87 14.63
N SER A 51 30.61 -13.84 15.29
CA SER A 51 31.15 -13.31 16.54
C SER A 51 30.57 -13.96 17.81
N GLY A 52 29.53 -14.79 17.70
CA GLY A 52 28.87 -15.44 18.85
C GLY A 52 28.12 -14.48 19.78
N SER A 53 27.63 -13.34 19.28
CA SER A 53 26.96 -12.32 20.09
C SER A 53 25.52 -12.72 20.48
N ASP A 54 25.13 -12.43 21.72
CA ASP A 54 23.75 -12.57 22.23
C ASP A 54 22.70 -11.79 21.42
N ASN A 55 23.13 -10.74 20.69
CA ASN A 55 22.22 -9.89 19.90
C ASN A 55 21.72 -10.53 18.59
N LEU A 56 22.17 -11.75 18.27
CA LEU A 56 21.75 -12.46 17.06
C LEU A 56 20.23 -12.69 17.01
N GLY A 57 19.61 -12.97 18.16
CA GLY A 57 18.16 -13.18 18.26
C GLY A 57 17.37 -11.93 17.83
N ALA A 58 17.72 -10.78 18.40
CA ALA A 58 17.09 -9.50 18.10
C ALA A 58 17.19 -9.14 16.61
N LYS A 59 18.35 -9.39 15.98
CA LYS A 59 18.53 -9.10 14.55
C LYS A 59 17.76 -10.05 13.63
N ARG A 60 17.58 -11.32 14.01
CA ARG A 60 16.69 -12.23 13.27
C ARG A 60 15.23 -11.80 13.39
N GLN A 61 14.81 -11.34 14.56
CA GLN A 61 13.47 -10.80 14.77
C GLN A 61 13.25 -9.55 13.92
N GLU A 62 14.22 -8.64 13.85
CA GLU A 62 14.16 -7.46 12.99
C GLU A 62 13.91 -7.83 11.51
N VAL A 63 14.59 -8.87 10.98
CA VAL A 63 14.32 -9.39 9.62
C VAL A 63 12.87 -9.89 9.47
N GLN A 64 12.36 -10.61 10.47
CA GLN A 64 10.99 -11.12 10.44
C GLN A 64 9.96 -9.98 10.48
N ASP A 65 10.19 -8.97 11.31
CA ASP A 65 9.30 -7.81 11.43
C ASP A 65 9.21 -7.06 10.10
N TRP A 66 10.35 -6.79 9.45
CA TRP A 66 10.36 -6.13 8.15
C TRP A 66 9.73 -6.99 7.05
N LEU A 67 9.92 -8.31 7.07
CA LEU A 67 9.28 -9.22 6.12
C LEU A 67 7.76 -9.22 6.28
N VAL A 68 7.25 -9.21 7.51
CA VAL A 68 5.81 -9.12 7.80
C VAL A 68 5.25 -7.81 7.27
N LEU A 69 5.94 -6.68 7.50
CA LEU A 69 5.53 -5.38 6.97
C LEU A 69 5.51 -5.36 5.44
N TRP A 70 6.43 -6.07 4.79
CA TRP A 70 6.48 -6.24 3.33
C TRP A 70 5.23 -6.95 2.83
N ILE A 71 4.92 -8.12 3.39
CA ILE A 71 3.73 -8.90 3.00
C ILE A 71 2.45 -8.09 3.24
N PHE A 72 2.37 -7.40 4.39
CA PHE A 72 1.21 -6.57 4.71
C PHE A 72 1.06 -5.41 3.73
N ASN A 73 2.15 -4.75 3.34
CA ASN A 73 2.15 -3.68 2.35
C ASN A 73 1.58 -4.15 1.00
N HIS A 74 1.97 -5.33 0.54
CA HIS A 74 1.45 -5.93 -0.68
C HIS A 74 -0.06 -6.17 -0.62
N LEU A 75 -0.55 -6.78 0.47
CA LEU A 75 -1.97 -7.04 0.67
C LEU A 75 -2.78 -5.74 0.74
N PHE A 76 -2.27 -4.76 1.50
CA PHE A 76 -2.93 -3.47 1.69
C PHE A 76 -2.95 -2.64 0.40
N SER A 77 -1.85 -2.61 -0.34
CA SER A 77 -1.79 -2.01 -1.69
C SER A 77 -2.78 -2.67 -2.65
N GLY A 78 -2.89 -4.00 -2.63
CA GLY A 78 -3.90 -4.72 -3.40
C GLY A 78 -5.32 -4.29 -3.05
N ALA A 79 -5.66 -4.30 -1.75
CA ALA A 79 -6.98 -3.91 -1.25
C ALA A 79 -7.34 -2.47 -1.62
N GLU A 80 -6.42 -1.52 -1.46
CA GLU A 80 -6.63 -0.12 -1.85
C GLU A 80 -6.87 0.01 -3.37
N ALA A 81 -6.10 -0.69 -4.20
CA ALA A 81 -6.29 -0.69 -5.64
C ALA A 81 -7.63 -1.31 -6.06
N TYR A 82 -8.10 -2.35 -5.35
CA TYR A 82 -9.40 -2.97 -5.58
C TYR A 82 -10.56 -2.02 -5.25
N VAL A 83 -10.51 -1.37 -4.09
CA VAL A 83 -11.51 -0.38 -3.66
C VAL A 83 -11.52 0.80 -4.62
N SER A 84 -10.34 1.33 -4.95
CA SER A 84 -10.20 2.44 -5.91
C SER A 84 -10.76 2.09 -7.28
N ALA A 85 -10.58 0.87 -7.77
CA ALA A 85 -11.17 0.43 -9.03
C ALA A 85 -12.70 0.28 -8.95
N HIS A 86 -13.26 -0.19 -7.83
CA HIS A 86 -14.72 -0.29 -7.66
C HIS A 86 -15.39 1.07 -7.51
N LEU A 87 -14.66 2.06 -6.99
CA LEU A 87 -15.15 3.43 -6.85
C LEU A 87 -14.90 4.29 -8.10
N GLN A 88 -14.28 3.77 -9.17
CA GLN A 88 -14.04 4.55 -10.38
C GLN A 88 -15.34 5.03 -11.05
N ASP A 89 -16.37 4.19 -11.04
CA ASP A 89 -17.68 4.49 -11.64
C ASP A 89 -18.60 5.26 -10.69
N PHE A 90 -18.18 5.49 -9.44
CA PHE A 90 -18.96 6.24 -8.47
C PHE A 90 -18.95 7.74 -8.82
N PRO A 91 -20.11 8.42 -8.88
CA PRO A 91 -20.18 9.82 -9.23
C PRO A 91 -19.40 10.65 -8.21
N ARG A 92 -18.33 11.32 -8.68
CA ARG A 92 -17.42 12.11 -7.83
C ARG A 92 -18.03 13.41 -7.32
N GLU A 93 -19.13 13.86 -7.91
CA GLU A 93 -19.78 15.14 -7.61
C GLU A 93 -21.18 14.91 -7.03
N LEU A 94 -21.32 15.04 -5.71
CA LEU A 94 -22.62 15.34 -5.11
C LEU A 94 -22.87 16.84 -5.30
N LYS A 95 -23.76 17.19 -6.22
CA LYS A 95 -24.15 18.59 -6.41
C LYS A 95 -25.21 18.94 -5.40
N VAL A 96 -24.84 19.74 -4.40
CA VAL A 96 -25.79 20.36 -3.47
C VAL A 96 -26.49 21.50 -4.22
N ARG A 97 -27.81 21.39 -4.39
CA ARG A 97 -28.63 22.39 -5.07
C ARG A 97 -29.64 22.95 -4.10
N VAL A 98 -29.70 24.27 -4.01
CA VAL A 98 -30.76 24.95 -3.26
C VAL A 98 -32.05 24.82 -4.07
N ILE A 99 -33.09 24.26 -3.45
CA ILE A 99 -34.43 24.12 -4.02
C ILE A 99 -35.39 25.08 -3.31
N PRO A 100 -36.53 25.43 -3.92
CA PRO A 100 -37.37 26.55 -3.48
C PRO A 100 -37.80 26.55 -1.99
N ASN A 101 -37.73 25.40 -1.30
CA ASN A 101 -38.05 25.26 0.12
C ASN A 101 -37.03 24.42 0.92
N GLY A 102 -35.77 24.30 0.47
CA GLY A 102 -34.76 23.54 1.21
C GLY A 102 -33.44 23.31 0.49
N VAL A 103 -32.61 22.44 1.06
CA VAL A 103 -31.36 21.98 0.44
C VAL A 103 -31.57 20.59 -0.13
N GLY A 104 -31.37 20.43 -1.44
CA GLY A 104 -31.42 19.15 -2.13
C GLY A 104 -30.02 18.63 -2.45
N ILE A 105 -29.82 17.32 -2.37
CA ILE A 105 -28.62 16.64 -2.85
C ILE A 105 -28.99 16.00 -4.20
N SER A 106 -28.28 16.35 -5.27
CA SER A 106 -28.46 15.73 -6.59
C SER A 106 -27.25 14.87 -6.93
N VAL A 107 -27.54 13.66 -7.42
CA VAL A 107 -26.56 12.72 -7.93
C VAL A 107 -26.77 12.62 -9.44
N PRO A 108 -25.78 12.96 -10.29
CA PRO A 108 -25.88 12.71 -11.71
C PRO A 108 -25.92 11.20 -11.95
N VAL A 109 -26.99 10.70 -12.56
CA VAL A 109 -27.13 9.31 -13.00
C VAL A 109 -26.51 9.20 -14.40
N PRO A 110 -25.69 8.18 -14.70
CA PRO A 110 -25.11 7.97 -16.03
C PRO A 110 -26.16 7.72 -17.11
#